data_AF-A0AA52AUI3-F1
#
_entry.id   AF-A0AA52AUI3-F1
#
_cell.length_a   1.000
_cell.length_b   1.000
_cell.length_c   1.000
_cell.angle_alpha   90.00
_cell.angle_beta   90.00
_cell.angle_gamma   90.00
#
_symmetry.space_group_name_H-M   'P 1'
#
loop_
_entity.id
_entity.type
_entity.pdbx_description
1 polymer ?
#
loop_
_entity_poly.entity_id
_entity_poly.type
_entity_poly.pdbx_seq_one_letter_code
_entity_poly.pdbx_strand_id
1 'polypeptide(L)' 'MRALIAAAIGLATAFALVLILTAMGTPSGDTSPKPLLTTVPAHP' A
#
# COMPACT_ATOMS: atom_id res chain seq x y z
N MET A 1 20.94 -16.40 25.20
CA MET A 1 19.94 -16.44 24.10
C MET A 1 18.80 -15.42 24.21
N ARG A 2 18.90 -14.36 25.05
CA ARG A 2 17.83 -13.34 25.17
C ARG A 2 17.74 -12.43 23.94
N ALA A 3 18.88 -12.12 23.32
CA ALA A 3 18.94 -11.32 22.10
C ALA A 3 18.22 -11.98 20.91
N LEU A 4 18.36 -13.31 20.76
CA LEU A 4 17.67 -14.04 19.68
C LEU A 4 16.15 -14.01 19.85
N ILE A 5 15.66 -14.15 21.08
CA ILE A 5 14.22 -14.08 21.37
C ILE A 5 13.69 -12.67 21.07
N ALA A 6 14.40 -11.62 21.49
CA ALA A 6 14.01 -10.25 21.18
C ALA A 6 13.97 -9.97 19.67
N ALA A 7 14.97 -10.46 18.92
CA ALA A 7 15.01 -10.34 17.47
C ALA A 7 13.84 -11.09 16.79
N ALA A 8 13.54 -12.31 17.23
CA ALA A 8 12.43 -13.10 16.69
C ALA A 8 11.08 -12.41 16.94
N ILE A 9 10.86 -11.86 18.14
CA ILE A 9 9.63 -11.12 18.47
C ILE A 9 9.51 -9.85 17.62
N GLY A 10 10.60 -9.09 17.49
CA GLY A 10 10.62 -7.87 16.66
C GLY A 10 10.31 -8.18 15.20
N LEU A 11 10.95 -9.22 14.64
CA LEU A 11 10.72 -9.66 13.27
C LEU A 11 9.26 -10.12 13.06
N ALA A 12 8.74 -10.97 13.95
CA ALA A 12 7.37 -11.45 13.87
C ALA A 12 6.34 -10.31 13.92
N THR A 13 6.58 -9.32 14.78
CA THR A 13 5.71 -8.14 14.93
C THR A 13 5.72 -7.30 13.64
N ALA A 14 6.89 -7.03 13.08
CA ALA A 14 7.01 -6.29 11.82
C ALA A 14 6.30 -7.02 10.67
N PHE A 15 6.48 -8.34 10.57
CA PHE A 15 5.82 -9.14 9.54
C PHE A 15 4.30 -9.15 9.69
N ALA A 16 3.79 -9.29 10.92
CA ALA A 16 2.37 -9.24 11.20
C ALA A 16 1.75 -7.91 10.75
N LEU A 17 2.42 -6.77 11.01
CA LEU A 17 1.95 -5.46 10.57
C LEU A 17 1.85 -5.36 9.05
N VAL A 18 2.88 -5.81 8.32
CA VAL A 18 2.88 -5.81 6.85
C VAL A 18 1.75 -6.69 6.31
N LEU A 19 1.54 -7.87 6.88
CA LEU A 19 0.47 -8.77 6.47
C LEU A 19 -0.92 -8.16 6.71
N ILE A 20 -1.14 -7.51 7.85
CA ILE A 20 -2.39 -6.81 8.16
C ILE A 20 -2.65 -5.69 7.14
N LEU A 21 -1.65 -4.85 6.88
CA LEU A 21 -1.76 -3.76 5.89
C LEU A 21 -2.06 -4.30 4.48
N THR A 22 -1.39 -5.39 4.12
CA THR A 22 -1.59 -6.05 2.82
C THR A 22 -3.00 -6.63 2.71
N ALA A 23 -3.50 -7.27 3.77
CA ALA A 23 -4.84 -7.86 3.80
C ALA A 23 -5.96 -6.80 3.76
N MET A 24 -5.72 -5.61 4.31
CA MET A 24 -6.66 -4.48 4.16
C MET A 24 -6.76 -4.01 2.70
N GLY A 25 -5.73 -4.25 1.90
CA GLY A 25 -5.69 -3.86 0.49
C GLY A 25 -5.68 -2.35 0.29
N THR A 26 -5.63 -1.93 -0.97
CA THR A 26 -5.89 -0.53 -1.33
C THR A 26 -7.40 -0.35 -1.54
N PRO A 27 -7.98 0.80 -1.18
CA PRO A 27 -9.32 1.14 -1.61
C PRO A 27 -9.43 0.96 -3.13
N SER A 28 -10.49 0.32 -3.60
CA SER A 28 -10.81 0.33 -5.02
C SER A 28 -11.04 1.78 -5.43
N GLY A 29 -10.03 2.38 -6.06
CA GLY A 29 -10.11 3.74 -6.57
C GLY A 29 -10.85 3.71 -7.88
N ASP A 30 -12.12 4.11 -7.87
CA ASP A 30 -12.80 4.42 -9.11
C ASP A 30 -12.16 5.68 -9.72
N THR A 31 -11.62 5.56 -10.92
CA THR A 31 -11.25 6.73 -11.71
C THR A 31 -12.52 7.40 -12.22
N SER A 32 -12.58 8.73 -12.19
CA SER A 32 -13.70 9.47 -12.78
C SER A 32 -13.86 9.08 -14.26
N PRO A 33 -15.04 8.63 -14.71
CA PRO A 33 -15.31 8.35 -16.12
C PRO A 33 -15.39 9.64 -16.96
N LYS A 34 -15.50 10.80 -16.31
CA LYS A 34 -15.47 12.09 -16.98
C LYS A 34 -14.03 12.41 -17.37
N PRO A 35 -13.77 12.81 -18.63
CA PRO A 35 -12.43 13.22 -19.03
C PRO A 35 -11.95 14.32 -18.09
N LEU A 36 -10.67 14.25 -17.75
CA LEU A 36 -10.01 15.33 -17.03
C LEU A 36 -10.31 16.62 -17.77
N LEU A 37 -10.76 17.67 -17.06
CA LEU A 37 -11.00 19.00 -17.64
C LEU A 37 -9.70 19.69 -18.08
N THR A 38 -8.65 18.91 -18.33
CA THR A 38 -7.48 19.30 -19.08
C THR A 38 -7.90 19.40 -20.52
N THR A 39 -7.79 20.59 -21.10
CA THR A 39 -7.87 20.75 -22.55
C THR A 39 -6.82 19.83 -23.16
N VAL A 40 -7.24 18.87 -23.99
CA VAL A 40 -6.31 18.11 -24.82
C VAL A 40 -5.82 19.09 -25.89
N PRO A 41 -4.53 19.41 -25.96
CA PRO A 41 -4.01 20.24 -27.04
C PRO A 41 -4.24 19.48 -28.35
N ALA A 42 -4.95 20.11 -29.30
CA ALA A 42 -5.01 19.61 -30.65
C ALA A 42 -3.58 19.48 -31.16
N HIS A 43 -3.12 18.25 -31.40
CA HIS A 43 -1.86 18.04 -32.09
C HIS A 43 -2.02 18.45 -33.56
N PRO A 44 -0.99 19.05 -34.17
CA PRO A 44 -0.99 19.37 -35.59
C PRO A 44 -1.07 18.12 -36.47
#